data_AF-A0A392NPM8-F1
#
_entry.id   AF-A0A392NPM8-F1
#
_cell.length_a   1.000
_cell.length_b   1.000
_cell.length_c   1.000
_cell.angle_alpha   90.00
_cell.angle_beta   90.00
_cell.angle_gamma   90.00
#
_symmetry.space_group_name_H-M   'P 1'
#
loop_
_entity.id
_entity.type
_entity.pdbx_description
1 polymer ?
#
loop_
_entity_poly.entity_id
_entity_poly.type
_entity_poly.pdbx_seq_one_letter_code
_entity_poly.pdbx_strand_id
1 'polypeptide(L)'
;FEPKNVKEALTDEYWINAMQEKLGQFKRNEVWDLVPRLENANVIGYAQIEGVDFDEMFAPVARLESIRLLLGVACILKFKLFQMDVKSAFLNGYLNEEVYVEQPKGFVDPNLPNHVYRLKKALYGLKQAPKAWYERLIEFLVKNGYRK
;
A
#
# COMPACT_ATOMS: atom_id res chain seq x y z
N PHE A 1 -25.47 -2.12 -1.56
CA PHE A 1 -25.21 -3.55 -1.35
C PHE A 1 -23.74 -3.80 -1.70
N GLU A 2 -23.01 -4.61 -0.94
CA GLU A 2 -21.60 -4.91 -1.25
C GLU A 2 -21.53 -6.12 -2.21
N PRO A 3 -20.89 -5.99 -3.39
CA PRO A 3 -20.88 -7.02 -4.41
C PRO A 3 -19.99 -8.18 -3.96
N LYS A 4 -20.42 -9.41 -4.24
CA LYS A 4 -19.68 -10.61 -3.81
C LYS A 4 -18.59 -11.01 -4.80
N ASN A 5 -18.63 -10.47 -6.01
CA ASN A 5 -17.65 -10.76 -7.06
C ASN A 5 -17.55 -9.62 -8.07
N VAL A 6 -16.49 -9.66 -8.88
CA VAL A 6 -16.19 -8.62 -9.89
C VAL A 6 -17.33 -8.47 -10.90
N LYS A 7 -17.99 -9.55 -11.33
CA LYS A 7 -19.07 -9.46 -12.33
C LYS A 7 -20.25 -8.66 -11.79
N GLU A 8 -20.64 -8.91 -10.54
CA GLU A 8 -21.69 -8.17 -9.84
C GLU A 8 -21.29 -6.69 -9.64
N ALA A 9 -20.05 -6.44 -9.23
CA ALA A 9 -19.53 -5.07 -9.07
C ALA A 9 -19.55 -4.27 -10.38
N LEU A 10 -19.28 -4.93 -11.52
CA LEU A 10 -19.31 -4.31 -12.84
C LEU A 10 -20.72 -4.12 -13.41
N THR A 11 -21.77 -4.58 -12.73
CA THR A 11 -23.16 -4.30 -13.10
C THR A 11 -23.76 -3.12 -12.34
N ASP A 12 -23.12 -2.69 -11.26
CA ASP A 12 -23.59 -1.60 -10.41
C ASP A 12 -22.80 -0.31 -10.69
N GLU A 13 -23.51 0.70 -11.18
CA GLU A 13 -22.94 2.00 -11.54
C GLU A 13 -22.20 2.67 -10.39
N TYR A 14 -22.68 2.51 -9.15
CA TYR A 14 -22.02 3.07 -7.98
C TYR A 14 -20.61 2.49 -7.79
N TRP A 15 -20.47 1.17 -7.93
CA TRP A 15 -19.18 0.49 -7.77
C TRP A 15 -18.22 0.78 -8.92
N ILE A 16 -18.74 0.91 -10.14
CA ILE A 16 -17.93 1.32 -11.30
C ILE A 16 -17.38 2.72 -11.07
N ASN A 17 -18.23 3.68 -10.71
CA ASN A 17 -17.82 5.07 -10.47
C ASN A 17 -16.82 5.17 -9.31
N ALA A 18 -17.05 4.47 -8.20
CA ALA A 18 -16.13 4.44 -7.08
C ALA A 18 -14.74 3.88 -7.47
N MET A 19 -14.70 2.83 -8.29
CA MET A 19 -13.44 2.25 -8.76
C MET A 19 -12.72 3.18 -9.75
N GLN A 20 -13.43 3.82 -10.68
CA GLN A 20 -12.84 4.82 -11.57
C GLN A 20 -12.25 6.00 -10.80
N GLU A 21 -12.97 6.49 -9.78
CA GLU A 21 -12.47 7.55 -8.92
C GLU A 21 -11.18 7.11 -8.21
N LYS A 22 -11.15 5.88 -7.68
CA LYS A 22 -9.98 5.32 -7.01
C LYS A 22 -8.77 5.20 -7.94
N LEU A 23 -8.97 4.67 -9.15
CA LEU A 23 -7.92 4.61 -10.18
C LEU A 23 -7.44 6.02 -10.57
N GLY A 24 -8.35 6.99 -10.66
CA GLY A 24 -8.01 8.39 -10.87
C GLY A 24 -7.17 8.98 -9.73
N GLN A 25 -7.47 8.66 -8.47
CA GLN A 25 -6.66 9.07 -7.32
C GLN A 25 -5.25 8.47 -7.39
N PHE A 26 -5.13 7.20 -7.78
CA PHE A 26 -3.83 6.55 -7.93
C PHE A 26 -2.97 7.19 -9.02
N LYS A 27 -3.58 7.54 -10.16
CA LYS A 27 -2.89 8.28 -11.23
C LYS A 27 -2.44 9.66 -10.77
N ARG A 28 -3.31 10.43 -10.10
CA ARG A 28 -2.96 11.76 -9.57
C ARG A 28 -1.85 11.73 -8.52
N ASN A 29 -1.80 10.67 -7.71
CA ASN A 29 -0.79 10.49 -6.67
C ASN A 29 0.46 9.76 -7.17
N GLU A 30 0.59 9.53 -8.48
CA GLU A 30 1.74 8.85 -9.10
C GLU A 30 2.05 7.51 -8.42
N VAL A 31 1.01 6.75 -8.07
CA VAL A 31 1.16 5.44 -7.40
C VAL A 31 1.78 4.42 -8.34
N TRP A 32 1.53 4.55 -9.64
CA TRP A 32 2.03 3.64 -10.67
C TRP A 32 2.20 4.32 -12.02
N ASP A 33 2.92 3.63 -12.92
CA ASP A 33 2.94 3.89 -14.36
C ASP A 33 2.35 2.70 -15.10
N LEU A 34 1.66 2.96 -16.23
CA LEU A 34 1.26 1.89 -17.15
C LEU A 34 2.42 1.62 -18.12
N VAL A 35 2.94 0.40 -18.11
CA VAL A 35 4.12 -0.01 -18.89
C VAL A 35 3.87 -1.30 -19.67
N PRO A 36 4.58 -1.54 -20.78
CA PRO A 36 4.48 -2.81 -21.50
C PRO A 36 4.82 -3.98 -20.57
N ARG A 37 4.09 -5.09 -20.67
CA ARG A 37 4.42 -6.32 -19.94
C ARG A 37 5.73 -6.88 -20.49
N LEU A 38 6.77 -6.92 -19.66
CA LEU A 38 8.03 -7.57 -19.98
C LEU A 38 7.91 -9.07 -19.76
N GLU A 39 8.52 -9.88 -20.64
CA GLU A 39 8.42 -11.36 -20.58
C GLU A 39 8.98 -11.95 -19.27
N ASN A 40 9.99 -11.30 -18.70
CA ASN A 40 10.64 -11.73 -17.46
C ASN A 40 10.12 -11.00 -16.21
N ALA A 41 9.16 -10.08 -16.34
CA ALA A 41 8.62 -9.36 -15.20
C ALA A 41 7.63 -10.25 -14.45
N ASN A 42 7.87 -10.42 -13.15
CA ASN A 42 6.92 -11.07 -12.26
C ASN A 42 5.75 -10.10 -12.00
N VAL A 43 4.57 -10.45 -12.50
CA VAL A 43 3.36 -9.64 -12.36
C VAL A 43 2.52 -10.22 -11.23
N ILE A 44 2.42 -9.47 -10.14
CA ILE A 44 1.71 -9.85 -8.94
C ILE A 44 0.20 -9.78 -9.22
N GLY A 45 -0.44 -10.93 -9.06
CA GLY A 45 -1.89 -11.06 -9.07
C GLY A 45 -2.46 -10.91 -7.65
N TYR A 46 -3.29 -11.87 -7.27
CA TYR A 46 -3.99 -11.89 -5.97
C TYR A 46 -3.18 -12.54 -4.83
N ALA A 47 -2.08 -13.23 -5.13
CA ALA A 47 -1.25 -13.92 -4.15
C ALA A 47 0.24 -13.70 -4.44
N GLN A 48 1.02 -13.40 -3.40
CA GLN A 48 2.48 -13.27 -3.44
C GLN A 48 3.17 -14.54 -2.91
N ILE A 49 4.30 -14.88 -3.51
CA ILE A 49 5.15 -16.04 -3.21
C ILE A 49 6.46 -15.55 -2.59
N GLU A 50 6.81 -16.09 -1.44
CA GLU A 50 8.09 -15.79 -0.75
C GLU A 50 9.29 -16.28 -1.57
N GLY A 51 10.35 -15.48 -1.63
CA GLY A 51 11.55 -15.72 -2.44
C GLY A 51 11.37 -15.48 -3.95
N VAL A 52 10.19 -15.03 -4.38
CA VAL A 52 9.91 -14.62 -5.77
C VAL A 52 9.36 -13.20 -5.82
N ASP A 53 8.37 -12.89 -4.98
CA ASP A 53 7.72 -11.58 -4.89
C ASP A 53 8.24 -10.71 -3.75
N PHE A 54 8.85 -11.32 -2.73
CA PHE A 54 9.43 -10.66 -1.57
C PHE A 54 10.40 -11.60 -0.84
N ASP A 55 11.47 -11.05 -0.27
CA ASP A 55 12.51 -11.82 0.43
C ASP A 55 12.31 -11.87 1.96
N GLU A 56 11.62 -10.88 2.54
CA GLU A 56 11.44 -10.77 3.98
C GLU A 56 10.04 -10.28 4.35
N MET A 57 9.44 -10.89 5.39
CA MET A 57 8.18 -10.41 5.95
C MET A 57 8.46 -9.39 7.07
N PHE A 58 8.22 -8.11 6.77
CA PHE A 58 8.42 -7.03 7.72
C PHE A 58 7.12 -6.69 8.47
N ALA A 59 7.11 -6.82 9.79
CA ALA A 59 5.94 -6.53 10.62
C ALA A 59 6.33 -5.67 11.84
N PRO A 60 6.43 -4.33 11.71
CA PRO A 60 6.74 -3.44 12.81
C PRO A 60 5.46 -3.15 13.60
N VAL A 61 4.77 -4.18 14.07
CA VAL A 61 3.59 -3.99 14.93
C VAL A 61 4.07 -3.85 16.37
N ALA A 62 3.80 -2.69 16.96
CA ALA A 62 4.09 -2.47 18.37
C ALA A 62 3.35 -3.51 19.21
N ARG A 63 4.09 -4.20 20.09
CA ARG A 63 3.51 -5.18 21.00
C ARG A 63 2.59 -4.49 22.01
N LEU A 64 1.49 -5.15 22.36
CA LEU A 64 0.52 -4.60 23.32
C LEU A 64 1.17 -4.34 24.70
N GLU A 65 2.11 -5.19 25.09
CA GLU A 65 2.91 -5.05 26.31
C GLU A 65 3.71 -3.74 26.30
N SER A 66 4.34 -3.41 25.18
CA SER A 66 5.10 -2.16 25.01
C SER A 66 4.19 -0.93 25.06
N ILE A 67 3.01 -1.00 24.43
CA ILE A 67 2.01 0.07 24.49
C ILE A 67 1.53 0.27 25.93
N ARG A 68 1.18 -0.81 26.64
CA ARG A 68 0.76 -0.74 28.05
C ARG A 68 1.85 -0.16 28.94
N LEU A 69 3.11 -0.56 28.74
CA LEU A 69 4.25 -0.01 29.47
C LEU A 69 4.41 1.49 29.21
N LEU A 70 4.35 1.92 27.95
CA LEU A 70 4.41 3.34 27.57
C LEU A 70 3.31 4.16 28.27
N LEU A 71 2.06 3.67 28.26
CA LEU A 71 0.94 4.31 28.92
C LEU A 71 1.15 4.37 30.45
N GLY A 72 1.63 3.29 31.07
CA GLY A 72 1.94 3.25 32.49
C GLY A 72 3.00 4.28 32.89
N VAL A 73 4.10 4.35 32.14
CA VAL A 73 5.16 5.33 32.34
C VAL A 73 4.64 6.76 32.16
N ALA A 74 3.83 7.00 31.12
CA ALA A 74 3.24 8.31 30.89
C ALA A 74 2.34 8.77 32.04
N CYS A 75 1.54 7.86 32.63
CA CYS A 75 0.72 8.16 33.80
C CYS A 75 1.54 8.51 35.04
N ILE A 76 2.65 7.79 35.28
CA ILE A 76 3.54 8.02 36.42
C ILE A 76 4.28 9.35 36.28
N LEU A 77 4.86 9.61 35.10
CA LEU A 77 5.66 10.80 34.81
C LEU A 77 4.82 12.01 34.38
N LYS A 78 3.49 11.88 34.37
CA LYS A 78 2.54 12.93 33.94
C LYS A 78 2.83 13.46 32.52
N PHE A 79 3.27 12.58 31.63
CA PHE A 79 3.48 12.95 30.22
C PHE A 79 2.15 13.13 29.49
N LYS A 80 2.09 14.17 28.66
CA LYS A 80 0.99 14.35 27.72
C LYS A 80 1.30 13.54 26.45
N LEU A 81 0.46 12.55 26.17
CA LEU A 81 0.56 11.73 24.96
C LEU A 81 -0.30 12.32 23.84
N PHE A 82 0.18 12.16 22.62
CA PHE A 82 -0.54 12.49 21.40
C PHE A 82 -0.61 11.25 20.50
N GLN A 83 -1.78 11.00 19.93
CA GLN A 83 -1.99 9.94 18.97
C GLN A 83 -2.25 10.55 17.59
N MET A 84 -1.68 9.94 16.56
CA MET A 84 -1.92 10.31 15.16
C MET A 84 -2.27 9.05 14.38
N ASP A 85 -3.32 9.13 13.57
CA ASP A 85 -3.66 8.12 12.56
C ASP A 85 -3.35 8.69 11.18
N VAL A 86 -2.58 7.94 10.39
CA VAL A 86 -2.13 8.39 9.07
C VAL A 86 -3.01 7.75 8.00
N LYS A 87 -3.82 8.58 7.35
CA LYS A 87 -4.66 8.15 6.23
C LYS A 87 -3.80 7.62 5.09
N SER A 88 -4.15 6.42 4.62
CA SER A 88 -3.46 5.77 3.50
C SER A 88 -1.95 5.63 3.69
N ALA A 89 -1.50 5.29 4.90
CA ALA A 89 -0.09 5.16 5.25
C ALA A 89 0.75 4.44 4.19
N PHE A 90 0.31 3.28 3.68
CA PHE A 90 1.05 2.53 2.68
C PHE A 90 1.23 3.25 1.34
N LEU A 91 0.23 4.04 0.90
CA LEU A 91 0.34 4.84 -0.33
C LEU A 91 1.38 5.97 -0.22
N ASN A 92 1.93 6.22 0.96
CA ASN A 92 3.03 7.17 1.15
C ASN A 92 4.41 6.49 1.16
N GLY A 93 4.47 5.16 1.32
CA GLY A 93 5.71 4.40 1.27
C GLY A 93 6.15 4.15 -0.17
N TYR A 94 7.42 4.39 -0.48
CA TYR A 94 8.00 4.09 -1.78
C TYR A 94 8.48 2.63 -1.83
N LEU A 95 8.28 1.99 -2.97
CA LEU A 95 8.80 0.65 -3.19
C LEU A 95 10.23 0.75 -3.73
N ASN A 96 11.16 0.05 -3.09
CA ASN A 96 12.54 -0.08 -3.57
C ASN A 96 12.67 -1.16 -4.65
N GLU A 97 11.72 -2.10 -4.66
CA GLU A 97 11.65 -3.23 -5.59
C GLU A 97 10.67 -2.93 -6.73
N GLU A 98 10.94 -3.50 -7.90
CA GLU A 98 10.00 -3.42 -9.02
C GLU A 98 8.82 -4.37 -8.82
N VAL A 99 7.66 -3.79 -8.55
CA VAL A 99 6.42 -4.55 -8.40
C VAL A 99 5.49 -4.22 -9.56
N TYR A 100 5.07 -5.24 -10.27
CA TYR A 100 4.10 -5.12 -11.36
C TYR A 100 2.77 -5.73 -10.95
N VAL A 101 1.66 -5.11 -11.31
CA VAL A 101 0.31 -5.65 -11.07
C VAL A 101 -0.54 -5.59 -12.34
N GLU A 102 -1.37 -6.60 -12.53
CA GLU A 102 -2.28 -6.63 -13.67
C GLU A 102 -3.32 -5.51 -13.60
N GLN A 103 -3.81 -5.10 -14.77
CA GLN A 103 -4.92 -4.15 -14.83
C GLN A 103 -6.19 -4.80 -14.25
N PRO A 104 -6.96 -4.08 -13.41
CA PRO A 104 -8.19 -4.63 -12.84
C PRO A 104 -9.17 -5.07 -13.93
N LYS A 105 -9.76 -6.24 -13.75
CA LYS A 105 -10.79 -6.76 -14.65
C LYS A 105 -11.93 -5.76 -14.76
N GLY A 106 -12.30 -5.40 -16.00
CA GLY A 106 -13.32 -4.38 -16.29
C GLY A 106 -12.80 -2.93 -16.37
N PHE A 107 -11.53 -2.68 -16.08
CA PHE A 107 -10.89 -1.36 -16.15
C PHE A 107 -9.57 -1.39 -16.93
N VAL A 108 -9.46 -2.34 -17.87
CA VAL A 108 -8.29 -2.48 -18.76
C VAL A 108 -8.32 -1.37 -19.80
N ASP A 109 -7.17 -0.74 -20.06
CA ASP A 109 -7.02 0.26 -21.09
C ASP A 109 -7.30 -0.36 -22.49
N PRO A 110 -8.29 0.14 -23.25
CA PRO A 110 -8.63 -0.41 -24.56
C PRO A 110 -7.50 -0.29 -25.60
N ASN A 111 -6.64 0.73 -25.48
CA ASN A 111 -5.53 0.96 -26.39
C ASN A 111 -4.29 0.15 -25.99
N LEU A 112 -4.16 -0.17 -24.70
CA LEU A 112 -2.99 -0.84 -24.11
C LEU A 112 -3.40 -2.08 -23.29
N PRO A 113 -4.09 -3.06 -23.89
CA PRO A 113 -4.68 -4.18 -23.14
C PRO A 113 -3.63 -5.09 -22.49
N ASN A 114 -2.45 -5.20 -23.10
CA ASN A 114 -1.36 -6.05 -22.61
C ASN A 114 -0.40 -5.33 -21.65
N HIS A 115 -0.67 -4.08 -21.29
CA HIS A 115 0.17 -3.35 -20.34
C HIS A 115 -0.15 -3.73 -18.89
N VAL A 116 0.80 -3.50 -18.01
CA VAL A 116 0.70 -3.75 -16.57
C VAL A 116 1.04 -2.47 -15.80
N TYR A 117 0.57 -2.37 -14.57
CA TYR A 117 0.91 -1.25 -13.71
C TYR A 117 2.22 -1.55 -12.97
N ARG A 118 3.25 -0.73 -13.19
CA ARG A 118 4.46 -0.73 -12.36
C ARG A 118 4.25 0.18 -11.17
N LEU A 119 4.25 -0.38 -9.97
CA LEU A 119 4.01 0.35 -8.73
C LEU A 119 5.26 1.13 -8.31
N LYS A 120 5.08 2.43 -8.04
CA LYS A 120 6.10 3.29 -7.39
C LYS A 120 5.90 3.35 -5.88
N LYS A 121 4.65 3.18 -5.43
CA LYS A 121 4.25 3.29 -4.03
C LYS A 121 3.57 2.00 -3.57
N ALA A 122 3.70 1.72 -2.28
CA ALA A 122 3.18 0.50 -1.73
C ALA A 122 1.65 0.50 -1.68
N LEU A 123 1.04 -0.58 -2.17
CA LEU A 123 -0.39 -0.84 -2.02
C LEU A 123 -0.67 -1.69 -0.78
N TYR A 124 -1.88 -1.57 -0.24
CA TYR A 124 -2.37 -2.48 0.79
C TYR A 124 -2.39 -3.92 0.25
N GLY A 125 -1.97 -4.88 1.08
CA GLY A 125 -1.92 -6.30 0.72
C GLY A 125 -0.55 -6.79 0.25
N LEU A 126 0.35 -5.88 -0.15
CA LEU A 126 1.74 -6.23 -0.42
C LEU A 126 2.48 -6.55 0.89
N LYS A 127 3.25 -7.63 0.91
CA LYS A 127 4.05 -8.05 2.08
C LYS A 127 5.12 -7.03 2.49
N GLN A 128 5.61 -6.26 1.52
CA GLN A 128 6.60 -5.20 1.67
C GLN A 128 6.01 -3.83 2.03
N ALA A 129 4.69 -3.64 1.94
CA ALA A 129 4.06 -2.34 2.24
C ALA A 129 4.32 -1.80 3.66
N PRO A 130 4.31 -2.63 4.72
CA PRO A 130 4.67 -2.16 6.06
C PRO A 130 6.11 -1.66 6.17
N LYS A 131 7.05 -2.28 5.44
CA LYS A 131 8.47 -1.87 5.40
C LYS A 131 8.63 -0.52 4.72
N ALA A 132 8.09 -0.39 3.52
CA ALA A 132 8.11 0.85 2.75
C ALA A 132 7.52 2.03 3.55
N TRP A 133 6.44 1.80 4.29
CA TRP A 133 5.88 2.82 5.17
C TRP A 133 6.76 3.15 6.37
N TYR A 134 7.30 2.12 7.05
CA TYR A 134 8.19 2.34 8.20
C TYR A 134 9.44 3.13 7.81
N GLU A 135 10.11 2.76 6.71
CA GLU A 135 11.28 3.48 6.20
C GLU A 135 10.94 4.93 5.91
N ARG A 136 9.82 5.18 5.22
CA ARG A 136 9.34 6.54 4.93
C ARG A 136 9.09 7.36 6.19
N LEU A 137 8.45 6.76 7.20
CA LEU A 137 8.16 7.43 8.45
C LEU A 137 9.44 7.75 9.22
N ILE A 138 10.38 6.80 9.29
CA ILE A 138 11.68 7.02 9.95
C ILE A 138 12.46 8.12 9.27
N GLU A 139 12.57 8.12 7.94
CA GLU A 139 13.22 9.19 7.18
C GLU A 139 12.61 10.56 7.48
N PHE A 140 11.28 10.64 7.50
CA PHE A 140 10.57 11.87 7.82
C PHE A 140 10.88 12.34 9.24
N LEU A 141 10.83 11.45 10.23
CA LEU A 141 11.12 11.79 11.63
C LEU A 141 12.57 12.23 11.80
N VAL A 142 13.53 11.51 11.23
CA VAL A 142 14.96 11.88 11.29
C VAL A 142 15.21 13.24 10.66
N LYS A 143 14.60 13.51 9.50
CA LYS A 143 14.67 14.82 8.84
C LYS A 143 14.11 15.97 9.71
N ASN A 144 13.17 15.67 10.60
CA ASN A 144 12.59 16.61 11.55
C ASN A 144 13.30 16.63 12.92
N GLY A 145 14.49 16.02 13.03
CA GLY A 145 15.35 16.09 14.22
C GLY A 145 15.12 15.01 15.27
N TYR A 146 14.27 14.02 14.99
CA TYR A 146 14.10 12.85 15.86
C TYR A 146 15.24 11.86 15.67
N ARG A 147 15.52 11.06 16.71
CA ARG A 147 16.54 10.01 16.68
C ARG A 147 15.88 8.63 16.61
N LYS A 148 16.54 7.73 15.89
CA LYS A 148 16.16 6.31 15.77
C LYS A 148 16.45 5.57 17.08
#